data_AF-A0A3R5VCR9-F1
#
_entry.id   AF-A0A3R5VCR9-F1
#
_cell.length_a   1.000
_cell.length_b   1.000
_cell.length_c   1.000
_cell.angle_alpha   90.00
_cell.angle_beta   90.00
_cell.angle_gamma   90.00
#
_symmetry.space_group_name_H-M   'P 1'
#
loop_
_entity.id
_entity.type
_entity.pdbx_description
1 polymer ?
#
loop_
_entity_poly.entity_id
_entity_poly.type
_entity_poly.pdbx_seq_one_letter_code
_entity_poly.pdbx_strand_id
1 'polypeptide(L)'
;MSNVSNPYINANLAAGSTHTYRVRAVNSSGVSTWSTSVSAKTQTSTGITAWAPNTYYAVGTLVTYNGITYICRQSHTSQIGWEPPVVPALWLAQ
;
A
#
# COMPACT_ATOMS: atom_id res chain seq x y z
N MET A 1 31.84 -15.65 -1.30
CA MET A 1 31.15 -15.89 -0.01
C MET A 1 29.66 -15.85 -0.28
N SER A 2 28.94 -16.82 0.24
CA SER A 2 27.74 -17.42 -0.36
C SER A 2 26.53 -16.49 -0.44
N ASN A 3 25.94 -16.48 -1.63
CA ASN A 3 24.72 -15.79 -2.02
C ASN A 3 23.53 -16.35 -1.22
N VAL A 4 23.13 -15.69 -0.12
CA VAL A 4 21.92 -16.04 0.63
C VAL A 4 20.72 -15.55 -0.15
N SER A 5 20.14 -16.44 -0.96
CA SER A 5 18.76 -16.25 -1.43
C SER A 5 17.85 -16.61 -0.27
N ASN A 6 17.14 -15.62 0.29
CA ASN A 6 16.18 -15.82 1.37
C ASN A 6 14.87 -16.41 0.81
N PRO A 7 14.51 -17.67 1.10
CA PRO A 7 13.28 -18.28 0.58
C PRO A 7 12.02 -17.88 1.38
N TYR A 8 12.16 -17.14 2.48
CA TYR A 8 11.04 -16.81 3.36
C TYR A 8 10.28 -15.59 2.83
N ILE A 9 9.22 -15.85 2.08
CA ILE A 9 8.25 -14.84 1.66
C ILE A 9 7.05 -14.88 2.61
N ASN A 10 6.83 -13.80 3.36
CA ASN A 10 5.59 -13.59 4.11
C ASN A 10 4.64 -12.74 3.25
N ALA A 11 3.77 -13.40 2.47
CA ALA A 11 2.81 -12.76 1.58
C ALA A 11 1.50 -12.40 2.29
N ASN A 12 0.63 -11.63 1.62
CA ASN A 12 -0.72 -11.26 2.09
C ASN A 12 -0.74 -10.47 3.41
N LEU A 13 0.31 -9.69 3.66
CA LEU A 13 0.33 -8.79 4.81
C LEU A 13 -0.73 -7.71 4.65
N ALA A 14 -1.50 -7.46 5.71
CA ALA A 14 -2.45 -6.35 5.72
C ALA A 14 -1.72 -5.04 5.42
N ALA A 15 -2.39 -4.12 4.74
CA ALA A 15 -1.77 -2.87 4.35
C ALA A 15 -1.77 -1.88 5.52
N GLY A 16 -0.68 -1.14 5.71
CA GLY A 16 -0.54 -0.20 6.82
C GLY A 16 -0.31 -0.86 8.19
N SER A 17 -0.08 -2.17 8.26
CA SER A 17 0.23 -2.87 9.51
C SER A 17 1.72 -3.00 9.76
N THR A 18 2.10 -2.93 11.04
CA THR A 18 3.48 -3.15 11.49
C THR A 18 3.70 -4.64 11.71
N HIS A 19 4.72 -5.21 11.08
CA HIS A 19 5.15 -6.59 11.25
C HIS A 19 6.52 -6.63 11.90
N THR A 20 6.68 -7.53 12.87
CA THR A 20 7.93 -7.71 13.61
C THR A 20 8.47 -9.10 13.36
N TYR A 21 9.71 -9.18 12.88
CA TYR A 21 10.39 -10.40 12.51
C TYR A 21 11.66 -10.59 13.34
N ARG A 22 11.99 -11.86 13.59
CA ARG A 22 13.24 -12.30 14.21
C ARG A 22 13.66 -13.62 13.58
N VAL A 23 14.96 -13.90 13.56
CA VAL A 23 15.53 -15.12 12.98
C VAL A 23 16.31 -15.89 14.02
N ARG A 24 16.44 -17.21 13.86
CA ARG A 24 17.30 -18.06 14.70
C ARG A 24 17.97 -19.11 13.82
N ALA A 25 19.17 -19.53 14.20
CA ALA A 25 19.85 -20.63 13.55
C ALA A 25 19.30 -21.96 14.07
N VAL A 26 19.16 -22.94 13.17
CA VAL A 26 18.81 -24.33 13.49
C VAL A 26 19.84 -25.21 12.81
N ASN A 27 20.43 -26.15 13.54
CA ASN A 27 21.27 -27.21 12.99
C ASN A 27 20.92 -28.56 13.64
N SER A 28 21.63 -29.62 13.26
CA SER A 28 21.43 -30.97 13.81
C SER A 28 21.71 -31.08 15.32
N SER A 29 22.47 -30.14 15.89
CA SER A 29 22.85 -30.11 17.30
C SER A 29 21.90 -29.26 18.17
N GLY A 30 20.97 -28.53 17.56
CA GLY A 30 19.98 -27.75 18.29
C GLY A 30 19.63 -26.41 17.65
N VAL A 31 19.00 -25.55 18.45
CA VAL A 31 18.42 -24.28 18.01
C VAL A 31 19.06 -23.14 18.80
N SER A 32 19.49 -22.07 18.11
CA SER A 32 20.08 -20.90 18.77
C SER A 32 19.04 -20.04 19.49
N THR A 33 19.50 -19.08 20.28
CA THR A 33 18.68 -17.94 20.71
C THR A 33 18.17 -17.17 19.49
N TRP A 34 17.01 -16.53 19.62
CA TRP A 34 16.50 -15.61 18.62
C TRP A 34 17.39 -14.37 18.46
N SER A 35 17.45 -13.82 17.25
CA SER A 35 18.01 -12.51 16.98
C SER A 35 17.22 -11.39 17.66
N THR A 36 17.75 -10.17 17.60
CA THR A 36 16.95 -8.97 17.85
C THR A 36 15.78 -8.89 16.87
N SER A 37 14.70 -8.26 17.32
CA SER A 37 13.52 -8.00 16.50
C SER A 37 13.77 -6.87 15.51
N VAL A 38 13.29 -7.04 14.28
CA VAL A 38 13.22 -5.98 13.25
C VAL A 38 11.76 -5.76 12.91
N SER A 39 11.31 -4.51 12.97
CA SER A 39 9.95 -4.13 12.59
C SER A 39 9.95 -3.40 11.26
N ALA A 40 9.00 -3.76 10.39
CA ALA A 40 8.72 -3.08 9.14
C ALA A 40 7.21 -2.82 9.03
N LYS A 41 6.83 -1.69 8.47
CA LYS A 41 5.42 -1.36 8.20
C LYS A 41 5.12 -1.61 6.73
N THR A 42 4.06 -2.36 6.44
CA THR A 42 3.57 -2.49 5.07
C THR A 42 3.07 -1.13 4.58
N GLN A 43 3.16 -0.88 3.28
CA GLN A 43 2.56 0.31 2.70
C GLN A 43 1.07 0.33 3.06
N THR A 44 0.56 1.49 3.48
CA THR A 44 -0.88 1.69 3.58
C THR A 44 -1.46 1.44 2.20
N SER A 45 -2.44 0.55 2.09
CA SER A 45 -3.23 0.42 0.87
C SER A 45 -4.03 1.70 0.80
N THR A 46 -3.48 2.72 0.14
CA THR A 46 -4.32 3.63 -0.63
C THR A 46 -4.94 2.75 -1.69
N GLY A 47 -6.02 2.04 -1.33
CA GLY A 47 -6.77 1.23 -2.26
C GLY A 47 -7.22 2.17 -3.34
N ILE A 48 -6.52 2.16 -4.47
CA ILE A 48 -6.84 3.00 -5.61
C ILE A 48 -8.13 2.41 -6.16
N THR A 49 -9.25 2.94 -5.70
CA THR A 49 -10.57 2.48 -6.12
C THR A 49 -10.92 3.12 -7.44
N ALA A 50 -11.77 2.47 -8.23
CA ALA A 50 -12.34 3.13 -9.39
C ALA A 50 -13.10 4.38 -8.93
N TRP A 51 -12.99 5.47 -9.69
CA TRP A 51 -13.79 6.67 -9.45
C TRP A 51 -15.27 6.30 -9.53
N ALA A 52 -16.05 6.85 -8.60
CA ALA A 52 -17.49 6.68 -8.54
C ALA A 52 -18.15 8.04 -8.27
N PRO A 53 -19.33 8.30 -8.85
CA PRO A 53 -20.12 9.50 -8.53
C PRO A 53 -20.68 9.38 -7.10
N ASN A 54 -21.08 10.52 -6.52
CA ASN A 54 -21.68 10.61 -5.18
C ASN A 54 -20.81 10.02 -4.05
N THR A 55 -19.48 10.04 -4.24
CA THR A 55 -18.51 9.48 -3.30
C THR A 55 -17.67 10.62 -2.71
N TYR A 56 -17.53 10.63 -1.39
CA TYR A 56 -16.65 11.59 -0.73
C TYR A 56 -15.19 11.20 -0.92
N TYR A 57 -14.39 12.15 -1.40
CA TYR A 57 -12.95 12.01 -1.57
C TYR A 57 -12.22 13.06 -0.73
N ALA A 58 -11.29 12.61 0.10
CA ALA A 58 -10.38 13.49 0.83
C ALA A 58 -9.20 13.89 -0.06
N VAL A 59 -8.51 14.98 0.29
CA VAL A 59 -7.25 15.35 -0.38
C VAL A 59 -6.24 14.22 -0.24
N GLY A 60 -5.58 13.86 -1.34
CA GLY A 60 -4.62 12.76 -1.38
C GLY A 60 -5.21 11.39 -1.67
N THR A 61 -6.55 11.25 -1.73
CA THR A 61 -7.17 10.00 -2.17
C THR A 61 -6.80 9.71 -3.62
N LEU A 62 -6.36 8.48 -3.89
CA LEU A 62 -6.07 7.99 -5.24
C LEU A 62 -7.26 7.22 -5.79
N VAL A 63 -7.66 7.51 -7.01
CA VAL A 63 -8.71 6.79 -7.75
C VAL A 63 -8.23 6.39 -9.14
N THR A 64 -8.84 5.38 -9.75
CA THR A 64 -8.63 5.05 -11.17
C THR A 64 -9.83 5.44 -12.02
N TYR A 65 -9.58 6.04 -13.19
CA TYR A 65 -10.59 6.32 -14.20
C TYR A 65 -9.99 6.09 -15.59
N ASN A 66 -10.65 5.25 -16.42
CA ASN A 66 -10.14 4.82 -17.73
C ASN A 66 -8.68 4.29 -17.70
N GLY A 67 -8.31 3.57 -16.63
CA GLY A 67 -6.96 3.00 -16.47
C GLY A 67 -5.87 3.98 -16.03
N ILE A 68 -6.20 5.26 -15.85
CA ILE A 68 -5.28 6.28 -15.34
C ILE A 68 -5.56 6.52 -13.85
N THR A 69 -4.50 6.68 -13.07
CA THR A 69 -4.60 7.03 -11.64
C THR A 69 -4.67 8.54 -11.47
N TYR A 70 -5.57 9.00 -10.60
CA TYR A 70 -5.73 10.41 -10.26
C TYR A 70 -5.68 10.59 -8.75
N ILE A 71 -5.03 11.67 -8.30
CA ILE A 71 -5.03 12.10 -6.90
C ILE A 71 -6.02 13.25 -6.70
N CYS A 72 -6.84 13.15 -5.67
CA CYS A 72 -7.77 14.20 -5.26
C CYS A 72 -7.00 15.39 -4.68
N ARG A 73 -7.17 16.58 -5.25
CA ARG A 73 -6.49 17.83 -4.86
C ARG A 73 -7.25 18.59 -3.79
N GLN A 74 -8.58 18.48 -3.77
CA GLN A 74 -9.47 19.24 -2.90
C GLN A 74 -10.53 18.29 -2.34
N SER A 75 -10.78 18.31 -1.04
CA SER A 75 -11.81 17.44 -0.44
C SER A 75 -13.20 17.81 -0.96
N HIS A 76 -13.91 16.86 -1.56
CA HIS A 76 -15.23 17.09 -2.14
C HIS A 76 -16.04 15.78 -2.22
N THR A 77 -17.34 15.91 -2.47
CA THR A 77 -18.18 14.77 -2.89
C THR A 77 -18.30 14.81 -4.42
N SER A 78 -17.93 13.72 -5.09
CA SER A 78 -18.01 13.62 -6.55
C SER A 78 -19.46 13.69 -7.03
N GLN A 79 -19.66 14.19 -8.25
CA GLN A 79 -20.95 14.25 -8.92
C GLN A 79 -20.79 13.77 -10.37
N ILE A 80 -21.89 13.41 -11.01
CA ILE A 80 -21.88 13.08 -12.46
C ILE A 80 -21.43 14.34 -13.22
N GLY A 81 -20.49 14.20 -14.16
CA GLY A 81 -19.86 15.33 -14.85
C GLY A 81 -18.62 15.89 -14.13
N TRP A 82 -18.24 15.35 -12.97
CA TRP A 82 -17.00 15.67 -12.25
C TRP A 82 -16.00 14.52 -12.34
N GLU A 83 -15.95 13.83 -13.49
CA GLU A 83 -14.98 12.78 -13.74
C GLU A 83 -13.54 13.34 -13.73
N PRO A 84 -12.53 12.54 -13.34
CA PRO A 84 -11.17 13.03 -13.21
C PRO A 84 -10.57 13.81 -14.39
N PRO A 85 -10.78 13.42 -15.66
CA PRO A 85 -10.24 14.18 -16.79
C PRO A 85 -10.96 15.51 -17.07
N VAL A 86 -12.21 15.69 -16.62
CA VAL A 86 -13.00 16.90 -16.94
C VAL A 86 -12.89 18.01 -15.89
N VAL A 87 -12.46 17.69 -14.66
CA VAL A 87 -12.30 18.67 -13.57
C VAL A 87 -10.88 18.65 -12.96
N PRO A 88 -9.84 19.14 -13.68
CA PRO A 88 -8.44 19.12 -13.23
C PRO A 88 -8.15 19.98 -11.99
N ALA A 89 -9.08 20.86 -11.60
CA ALA A 89 -9.01 21.59 -10.33
C ALA A 89 -9.20 20.66 -9.12
N LEU A 90 -9.95 19.57 -9.27
CA LEU A 90 -10.24 18.59 -8.22
C LEU A 90 -9.34 17.36 -8.33
N TRP A 91 -8.86 17.00 -9.52
CA TRP A 91 -8.08 15.79 -9.78
C TRP A 91 -6.76 16.09 -10.49
N LEU A 92 -5.70 15.37 -10.14
CA LEU A 92 -4.40 15.42 -10.80
C LEU A 92 -4.00 14.02 -11.25
N ALA A 93 -3.70 13.82 -12.53
CA ALA A 93 -3.18 12.54 -13.02
C ALA A 93 -1.82 12.22 -12.34
N GLN A 94 -1.60 10.95 -12.02
CA GLN A 94 -0.34 10.43 -11.50
C GLN A 94 0.46 9.72 -12.59
#